data_AF-W4H8C4-F1
#
_entry.id   AF-W4H8C4-F1
#
_cell.length_a   1.000
_cell.length_b   1.000
_cell.length_c   1.000
_cell.angle_alpha   90.00
_cell.angle_beta   90.00
_cell.angle_gamma   90.00
#
_symmetry.space_group_name_H-M   'P 1'
#
loop_
_entity.id
_entity.type
_entity.pdbx_description
1 polymer ?
#
loop_
_entity_poly.entity_id
_entity_poly.type
_entity_poly.pdbx_seq_one_letter_code
_entity_poly.pdbx_strand_id
1 'polypeptide(L)'
;MPLLILVKGTLGSEIDVDELPTYPPGPVYVVQKAANMDQRVWSLYLRGVLQPKLDCPSVVLADNFTCHVSKKSYKILEDELF
;
A
#
# COMPACT_ATOMS: atom_id res chain seq x y z
N MET A 1 -15.47 -8.32 -1.71
CA MET A 1 -14.34 -7.44 -2.08
C MET A 1 -13.47 -7.24 -0.85
N PRO A 2 -12.26 -7.81 -0.77
CA PRO A 2 -11.33 -7.44 0.28
C PRO A 2 -10.76 -6.05 0.00
N LEU A 3 -10.90 -5.13 0.95
CA LEU A 3 -10.32 -3.79 0.88
C LEU A 3 -8.82 -3.89 1.17
N LEU A 4 -8.00 -3.32 0.29
CA LEU A 4 -6.57 -3.19 0.49
C LEU A 4 -6.25 -2.01 1.41
N ILE A 5 -5.53 -2.28 2.50
CA ILE A 5 -5.00 -1.28 3.42
C ILE A 5 -3.77 -0.63 2.75
N LEU A 6 -3.77 0.71 2.68
CA LEU A 6 -2.65 1.49 2.14
C LEU A 6 -2.10 2.41 3.21
N VAL A 7 -0.83 2.19 3.52
CA VAL A 7 -0.12 2.79 4.64
C VAL A 7 0.73 3.94 4.12
N LYS A 8 0.32 5.16 4.43
CA LYS A 8 1.08 6.40 4.21
C LYS A 8 1.75 6.80 5.52
N GLY A 9 2.86 7.51 5.46
CA GLY A 9 3.31 8.39 6.51
C GLY A 9 4.62 9.11 6.19
N THR A 10 5.28 9.59 7.24
CA THR A 10 6.16 10.76 7.17
C THR A 10 7.56 10.41 6.68
N LEU A 11 8.08 11.19 5.71
CA LEU A 11 9.43 11.09 5.18
C LEU A 11 10.47 11.13 6.33
N GLY A 12 11.21 10.04 6.53
CA GLY A 12 12.27 9.95 7.54
C GLY A 12 11.83 9.44 8.92
N SER A 13 10.58 9.01 9.09
CA SER A 13 10.10 8.36 10.32
C SER A 13 9.98 6.84 10.14
N GLU A 14 10.06 6.09 11.25
CA GLU A 14 9.86 4.64 11.27
C GLU A 14 8.37 4.28 11.29
N ILE A 15 8.03 3.11 10.76
CA ILE A 15 6.66 2.57 10.80
C ILE A 15 6.28 2.32 12.26
N ASP A 16 5.18 2.94 12.70
CA ASP A 16 4.60 2.70 14.02
C ASP A 16 3.87 1.36 14.03
N VAL A 17 4.52 0.34 14.60
CA VAL A 17 3.97 -1.03 14.70
C VAL A 17 2.93 -1.16 15.81
N ASP A 18 2.95 -0.26 16.79
CA ASP A 18 2.02 -0.24 17.93
C ASP A 18 0.66 0.37 17.54
N GLU A 19 0.60 1.08 16.41
CA GLU A 19 -0.64 1.64 15.85
C GLU A 19 -1.56 0.55 15.25
N LEU A 20 -0.99 -0.49 14.63
CA LEU A 20 -1.73 -1.50 13.87
C LEU A 20 -2.79 -2.27 14.71
N PRO A 21 -2.53 -2.67 15.96
CA PRO A 21 -3.53 -3.34 16.81
C PRO A 21 -4.70 -2.46 17.24
N THR A 22 -4.62 -1.13 17.06
CA THR A 22 -5.69 -0.20 17.48
C THR A 22 -6.80 -0.06 16.43
N TYR A 23 -6.61 -0.63 15.24
CA TYR A 23 -7.56 -0.48 14.14
C TYR A 23 -8.83 -1.32 14.34
N PRO A 24 -10.01 -0.79 13.93
CA PRO A 24 -11.25 -1.52 14.02
C PRO A 24 -11.16 -2.83 13.23
N PRO A 25 -11.82 -3.91 13.69
CA PRO A 25 -11.94 -5.12 12.91
C PRO A 25 -12.71 -4.86 11.60
N GLY A 26 -12.19 -5.37 10.49
CA GLY A 26 -12.82 -5.27 9.17
C GLY A 26 -12.09 -4.29 8.23
N PRO A 27 -12.70 -4.00 7.05
CA PRO A 27 -12.16 -3.06 6.08
C PRO A 27 -12.06 -1.65 6.65
N VAL A 28 -10.85 -1.15 6.88
CA VAL A 28 -10.59 0.19 7.40
C VAL A 28 -9.59 0.94 6.53
N TYR A 29 -9.86 2.21 6.28
CA TYR A 29 -8.92 3.14 5.66
C TYR A 29 -8.20 3.90 6.78
N VAL A 30 -6.93 3.59 7.02
CA VAL A 30 -6.16 4.22 8.10
C VAL A 30 -4.82 4.70 7.59
N VAL A 31 -4.47 5.93 7.98
CA VAL A 31 -3.26 6.64 7.57
C VAL A 31 -2.32 6.65 8.76
N GLN A 32 -1.23 5.88 8.68
CA GLN A 32 -0.22 5.89 9.75
C GLN A 32 0.50 7.24 9.82
N LYS A 33 0.88 7.65 11.01
CA LYS A 33 1.53 8.96 11.19
C LYS A 33 2.96 8.98 10.60
N ALA A 34 3.59 7.83 10.35
CA ALA A 34 5.05 7.71 10.19
C ALA A 34 5.58 6.69 9.14
N ALA A 35 4.80 6.22 8.17
CA ALA A 35 5.28 5.32 7.11
C ALA A 35 5.78 6.00 5.81
N ASN A 36 7.08 6.30 5.71
CA ASN A 36 7.64 6.73 4.42
C ASN A 36 7.61 5.57 3.40
N MET A 37 6.99 5.77 2.23
CA MET A 37 6.97 4.79 1.15
C MET A 37 7.67 5.37 -0.08
N ASP A 38 8.90 4.95 -0.33
CA ASP A 38 9.62 5.29 -1.56
C ASP A 38 9.27 4.32 -2.71
N GLN A 39 9.79 4.58 -3.92
CA GLN A 39 9.52 3.73 -5.07
C GLN A 39 9.96 2.27 -4.88
N ARG A 40 11.04 2.03 -4.13
CA ARG A 40 11.56 0.68 -3.89
C ARG A 40 10.63 -0.08 -2.94
N VAL A 41 10.27 0.54 -1.83
CA VAL A 41 9.35 -0.02 -0.82
C VAL A 41 7.98 -0.27 -1.43
N TRP A 42 7.46 0.68 -2.23
CA TRP A 42 6.19 0.49 -2.95
C TRP A 42 6.23 -0.71 -3.91
N SER A 43 7.32 -0.85 -4.68
CA SER A 43 7.46 -1.98 -5.62
C SER A 43 7.54 -3.33 -4.89
N LEU A 44 8.16 -3.37 -3.70
CA LEU A 44 8.22 -4.57 -2.86
C LEU A 44 6.85 -4.89 -2.25
N TYR A 45 6.10 -3.87 -1.85
CA TYR A 45 4.75 -4.03 -1.33
C TYR A 45 3.81 -4.63 -2.39
N LEU A 46 3.80 -4.05 -3.60
CA LEU A 46 2.95 -4.52 -4.69
C LEU A 46 3.18 -6.02 -5.00
N ARG A 47 4.44 -6.45 -5.10
CA ARG A 47 4.78 -7.85 -5.45
C ARG A 47 4.72 -8.82 -4.28
N GLY A 48 5.29 -8.43 -3.14
CA GLY A 48 5.48 -9.33 -2.01
C GLY A 48 4.28 -9.42 -1.07
N VAL A 49 3.45 -8.37 -1.03
CA VAL A 49 2.35 -8.27 -0.07
C VAL A 49 0.99 -8.23 -0.77
N LEU A 50 0.85 -7.39 -1.79
CA LEU A 50 -0.44 -7.20 -2.47
C LEU A 50 -0.74 -8.35 -3.44
N GLN A 51 0.13 -8.62 -4.41
CA GLN A 51 -0.09 -9.62 -5.47
C GLN A 51 -0.54 -10.99 -4.92
N PRO A 52 0.06 -11.58 -3.87
CA PRO A 52 -0.37 -12.89 -3.36
C PRO A 52 -1.76 -12.88 -2.71
N LYS A 53 -2.32 -11.69 -2.41
CA LYS A 53 -3.64 -11.51 -1.79
C LYS A 53 -4.74 -11.20 -2.80
N LEU A 54 -4.41 -10.99 -4.07
CA LEU A 54 -5.38 -10.74 -5.12
C LEU A 54 -5.87 -12.09 -5.68
N ASP A 55 -7.11 -12.44 -5.39
CA ASP A 55 -7.80 -13.64 -5.89
C ASP A 55 -8.88 -13.32 -6.93
N CYS A 56 -9.17 -12.04 -7.15
CA CYS A 56 -10.17 -11.55 -8.08
C CYS A 56 -9.84 -10.13 -8.56
N PRO A 57 -10.46 -9.67 -9.68
CA PRO A 57 -10.29 -8.30 -10.15
C PRO A 57 -10.58 -7.28 -9.04
N SER A 58 -9.61 -6.40 -8.81
CA SER A 58 -9.56 -5.52 -7.64
C SER A 58 -9.18 -4.10 -8.03
N VAL A 59 -9.53 -3.13 -7.18
CA VAL A 59 -9.16 -1.72 -7.36
C VAL A 59 -8.20 -1.31 -6.25
N VAL A 60 -7.06 -0.73 -6.63
CA VAL A 60 -6.06 -0.20 -5.69
C VAL A 60 -6.32 1.29 -5.47
N LEU A 61 -6.65 1.68 -4.24
CA LEU A 61 -6.89 3.07 -3.85
C LEU A 61 -5.75 3.62 -2.99
N ALA A 62 -4.76 4.24 -3.62
CA ALA A 62 -3.60 4.83 -2.94
C ALA A 62 -3.66 6.36 -2.90
N ASP A 63 -2.88 6.97 -2.00
CA ASP A 63 -2.70 8.42 -2.01
C ASP A 63 -1.80 8.87 -3.19
N ASN A 64 -1.70 10.19 -3.40
CA ASN A 64 -0.97 10.78 -4.53
C ASN A 64 0.55 10.91 -4.29
N PHE A 65 1.18 10.01 -3.55
CA PHE A 65 2.63 10.01 -3.43
C PHE A 65 3.30 9.68 -4.76
N THR A 66 4.44 10.31 -5.02
CA THR A 66 5.17 10.19 -6.30
C THR A 66 5.46 8.73 -6.66
N CYS A 67 5.71 7.87 -5.66
CA CYS A 67 5.93 6.44 -5.87
C CYS A 67 4.67 5.70 -6.33
N HIS A 68 3.47 6.08 -5.86
CA HIS A 68 2.19 5.45 -6.18
C HIS A 68 1.69 5.83 -7.57
N VAL A 69 1.90 7.08 -7.99
CA VAL A 69 1.51 7.59 -9.32
C VAL A 69 2.65 7.58 -10.33
N SER A 70 3.77 6.90 -10.03
CA SER A 70 4.88 6.79 -10.98
C SER A 70 4.52 5.86 -12.14
N LYS A 71 5.13 6.08 -13.30
CA LYS A 71 5.05 5.14 -14.44
C LYS A 71 5.45 3.71 -14.05
N LYS A 72 6.39 3.58 -13.11
CA LYS A 72 6.84 2.27 -12.62
C LYS A 72 5.76 1.58 -11.78
N SER A 73 5.02 2.33 -10.97
CA SER A 73 3.85 1.81 -10.24
C SER A 73 2.79 1.27 -11.20
N TYR A 74 2.40 2.07 -12.19
CA TYR A 74 1.40 1.66 -13.19
C TYR A 74 1.81 0.40 -13.94
N LYS A 75 3.08 0.31 -14.39
CA LYS A 75 3.58 -0.91 -15.02
C LYS A 75 3.50 -2.14 -14.13
N ILE A 76 3.85 -2.03 -12.86
CA ILE A 76 3.75 -3.18 -11.94
C ILE A 76 2.27 -3.58 -11.76
N LEU A 77 1.37 -2.61 -11.61
CA LEU A 77 -0.05 -2.87 -11.48
C LEU A 77 -0.62 -3.55 -12.73
N GLU A 78 -0.35 -3.01 -13.92
CA GLU A 78 -0.91 -3.49 -15.20
C GLU A 78 -0.25 -4.78 -15.70
N ASP A 79 1.08 -4.90 -15.61
CA ASP A 79 1.83 -5.99 -16.24
C ASP A 79 2.04 -7.19 -15.30
N GLU A 80 1.98 -6.99 -13.97
CA GLU A 80 2.38 -8.02 -13.01
C GLU A 80 1.25 -8.42 -12.04
N LEU A 81 0.31 -7.53 -11.73
CA LEU A 81 -0.75 -7.80 -10.75
C LEU A 81 -2.09 -8.25 -11.37
N PHE A 82 -2.30 -8.02 -12.68
CA PHE A 82 -3.52 -8.38 -13.41
C PHE A 82 -3.24 -9.26 -14.62
#